data_AF-A0A660SAZ8-F1
#
_entry.id   AF-A0A660SAZ8-F1
#
_cell.length_a   1.000
_cell.length_b   1.000
_cell.length_c   1.000
_cell.angle_alpha   90.00
_cell.angle_beta   90.00
_cell.angle_gamma   90.00
#
_symmetry.space_group_name_H-M   'P 1'
#
loop_
_entity.id
_entity.type
_entity.pdbx_description
1 polymer ?
#
loop_
_entity_poly.entity_id
_entity_poly.type
_entity_poly.pdbx_seq_one_letter_code
_entity_poly.pdbx_strand_id
1 'polypeptide(L)'
;MKGYIYKLELKENELKNFIKDNLDENLTCIPEGLDFYEPLSYIPDDLKSKGRAFSEKGEIRWEKSGNDFIVTFLTENLNSTLPKPICEYEVEKAETSFKLYSLKDKSINPKFEFYPTGKQDGKLKAYIYLKNGIMLTLRLRSIIL
;
A
#
# COMPACT_ATOMS: atom_id res chain seq x y z
N MET A 1 6.76 10.28 -16.20
CA MET A 1 6.99 10.66 -14.78
C MET A 1 7.99 9.68 -14.18
N LYS A 2 8.80 10.04 -13.19
CA LYS A 2 9.74 9.09 -12.57
C LYS A 2 9.16 8.53 -11.27
N GLY A 3 9.41 7.26 -11.02
CA GLY A 3 9.10 6.58 -9.76
C GLY A 3 10.38 6.05 -9.11
N TYR A 4 10.30 5.82 -7.80
CA TYR A 4 11.40 5.37 -6.96
C TYR A 4 10.95 4.21 -6.08
N ILE A 5 11.76 3.15 -6.06
CA ILE A 5 11.59 2.02 -5.13
C ILE A 5 12.73 2.05 -4.14
N TYR A 6 12.40 2.10 -2.86
CA TYR A 6 13.34 1.99 -1.76
C TYR A 6 13.17 0.65 -1.05
N LYS A 7 14.28 0.11 -0.56
CA LYS A 7 14.29 -1.02 0.37
C LYS A 7 14.90 -0.55 1.68
N LEU A 8 14.20 -0.78 2.78
CA LEU A 8 14.60 -0.42 4.13
C LEU A 8 14.48 -1.63 5.05
N GLU A 9 15.17 -1.57 6.18
CA GLU A 9 15.02 -2.51 7.29
C GLU A 9 14.72 -1.67 8.53
N LEU A 10 13.55 -1.88 9.13
CA LEU A 10 13.01 -1.03 10.18
C LEU A 10 12.47 -1.89 11.33
N LYS A 11 12.66 -1.43 12.57
CA LYS A 11 11.92 -1.95 13.72
C LYS A 11 10.45 -1.53 13.62
N GLU A 12 9.58 -2.21 14.37
CA GLU A 12 8.14 -1.96 14.30
C GLU A 12 7.75 -0.48 14.52
N ASN A 13 8.30 0.15 15.57
CA ASN A 13 8.02 1.55 15.87
C ASN A 13 8.56 2.50 14.78
N GLU A 14 9.71 2.17 14.19
CA GLU A 14 10.29 2.94 13.09
C GLU A 14 9.44 2.82 11.83
N LEU A 15 8.93 1.62 11.52
CA LEU A 15 7.99 1.40 10.42
C LEU A 15 6.68 2.19 10.63
N LYS A 16 6.10 2.18 11.83
CA LYS A 16 4.90 2.98 12.13
C LYS A 16 5.13 4.48 11.90
N ASN A 17 6.26 5.00 12.38
CA ASN A 17 6.63 6.41 12.15
C ASN A 17 6.89 6.68 10.67
N PHE A 18 7.60 5.78 9.98
CA PHE A 18 7.87 5.90 8.56
C PHE A 18 6.59 5.95 7.72
N ILE A 19 5.57 5.16 8.06
CA ILE A 19 4.25 5.22 7.42
C ILE A 19 3.60 6.59 7.64
N LYS A 20 3.62 7.12 8.87
CA LYS A 20 3.05 8.45 9.19
C LYS A 20 3.76 9.59 8.46
N ASP A 21 5.07 9.50 8.31
CA ASP A 21 5.88 10.57 7.73
C ASP A 21 5.80 10.60 6.19
N ASN A 22 5.48 9.47 5.57
CA ASN A 22 5.55 9.32 4.10
C ASN A 22 4.19 9.10 3.42
N LEU A 23 3.14 8.75 4.18
CA LEU A 23 1.76 8.70 3.69
C LEU A 23 0.93 9.86 4.26
N ASP A 24 -0.20 10.14 3.61
CA ASP A 24 -1.14 11.17 4.08
C ASP A 24 -2.23 10.59 5.00
N GLU A 25 -3.05 11.48 5.56
CA GLU A 25 -4.14 11.15 6.49
C GLU A 25 -5.23 10.24 5.91
N ASN A 26 -5.32 10.12 4.57
CA ASN A 26 -6.28 9.25 3.89
C ASN A 26 -5.67 7.87 3.57
N LEU A 27 -4.66 7.43 4.33
CA LEU A 27 -4.04 6.14 4.13
C LEU A 27 -5.04 4.99 4.30
N THR A 28 -4.85 3.96 3.50
CA THR A 28 -5.45 2.65 3.72
C THR A 28 -4.36 1.66 4.09
N CYS A 29 -4.51 0.99 5.22
CA CYS A 29 -3.65 -0.07 5.71
C CYS A 29 -4.34 -1.42 5.49
N ILE A 30 -3.63 -2.39 4.93
CA ILE A 30 -4.09 -3.76 4.76
C ILE A 30 -3.06 -4.66 5.45
N PRO A 31 -3.30 -5.05 6.71
CA PRO A 31 -2.52 -6.11 7.33
C PRO A 31 -2.80 -7.41 6.58
N GLU A 32 -1.73 -8.10 6.15
CA GLU A 32 -1.83 -9.35 5.42
C GLU A 32 -1.56 -10.50 6.40
N GLY A 33 -2.61 -11.25 6.75
CA GLY A 33 -2.51 -12.52 7.45
C GLY A 33 -3.50 -13.52 6.86
N LEU A 34 -3.19 -14.82 6.92
CA LEU A 34 -4.10 -15.86 6.43
C LEU A 34 -5.48 -15.81 7.14
N ASP A 35 -5.48 -15.39 8.41
CA ASP A 35 -6.69 -15.35 9.23
C ASP A 35 -7.34 -13.96 9.30
N PHE A 36 -6.67 -12.93 8.77
CA PHE A 36 -7.06 -11.54 8.92
C PHE A 36 -6.85 -10.76 7.62
N TYR A 37 -7.96 -10.36 7.00
CA TYR A 37 -7.98 -9.49 5.84
C TYR A 37 -9.08 -8.45 6.04
N GLU A 38 -8.72 -7.36 6.71
CA GLU A 38 -9.57 -6.19 6.91
C GLU A 38 -8.77 -4.94 6.53
N PRO A 39 -9.19 -4.18 5.51
CA PRO A 39 -8.60 -2.89 5.21
C PRO A 39 -9.00 -1.87 6.28
N LEU A 40 -8.02 -1.17 6.84
CA LEU A 40 -8.16 -0.17 7.90
C LEU A 40 -7.83 1.23 7.35
N SER A 41 -8.47 2.28 7.88
CA SER A 41 -8.13 3.68 7.59
C SER A 41 -7.03 4.25 8.50
N TYR A 42 -6.36 3.39 9.26
CA TYR A 42 -5.37 3.77 10.27
C TYR A 42 -4.26 2.72 10.37
N ILE A 43 -3.16 3.08 11.03
CA ILE A 43 -2.05 2.17 11.33
C ILE A 43 -2.42 1.43 12.63
N PRO A 44 -2.53 0.08 12.63
CA PRO A 44 -2.87 -0.65 13.84
C PRO A 44 -1.74 -0.58 14.87
N ASP A 45 -2.12 -0.69 16.15
CA ASP A 45 -1.19 -0.67 17.28
C ASP A 45 -0.20 -1.83 17.25
N ASP A 46 -0.58 -2.98 16.69
CA ASP A 46 0.30 -4.12 16.45
C ASP A 46 0.38 -4.42 14.96
N LEU A 47 1.57 -4.28 14.37
CA LEU A 47 1.75 -4.64 12.96
C LEU A 47 1.78 -6.16 12.81
N LYS A 48 0.96 -6.67 11.88
CA LYS A 48 1.05 -8.07 11.44
C LYS A 48 2.39 -8.30 10.76
N SER A 49 2.80 -9.58 10.70
CA SER A 49 4.06 -9.98 10.08
C SER A 49 4.17 -9.53 8.62
N LYS A 50 3.06 -9.36 7.91
CA LYS A 50 3.05 -8.82 6.55
C LYS A 50 1.93 -7.80 6.42
N GLY A 51 2.09 -6.87 5.49
CA GLY A 51 1.02 -5.97 5.11
C GLY A 51 1.48 -4.87 4.19
N ARG A 52 0.56 -3.95 3.93
CA ARG A 52 0.82 -2.74 3.15
C ARG A 52 0.01 -1.57 3.67
N ALA A 53 0.51 -0.37 3.45
CA ALA A 53 -0.20 0.88 3.63
C ALA A 53 -0.02 1.73 2.39
N PHE A 54 -1.06 2.40 1.92
CA PHE A 54 -0.98 3.23 0.72
C PHE A 54 -1.86 4.46 0.81
N SER A 55 -1.46 5.50 0.08
CA SER A 55 -2.22 6.73 -0.10
C SER A 55 -1.87 7.39 -1.46
N GLU A 56 -2.33 8.62 -1.67
CA GLU A 56 -1.93 9.41 -2.83
C GLU A 56 -0.44 9.85 -2.78
N LYS A 57 0.31 9.56 -1.70
CA LYS A 57 1.75 9.84 -1.62
C LYS A 57 2.66 8.65 -1.94
N GLY A 58 2.17 7.43 -1.75
CA GLY A 58 2.96 6.23 -2.01
C GLY A 58 2.32 4.95 -1.50
N GLU A 59 3.05 3.84 -1.63
CA GLU A 59 2.71 2.55 -1.02
C GLU A 59 3.92 2.01 -0.29
N ILE A 60 3.71 1.60 0.96
CA ILE A 60 4.69 0.95 1.82
C ILE A 60 4.22 -0.48 2.02
N ARG A 61 5.09 -1.44 1.74
CA ARG A 61 4.86 -2.87 1.97
C ARG A 61 5.87 -3.36 2.98
N TRP A 62 5.48 -4.26 3.86
CA TRP A 62 6.40 -4.84 4.85
C TRP A 62 6.22 -6.34 4.98
N GLU A 63 7.32 -6.99 5.38
CA GLU A 63 7.37 -8.39 5.79
C GLU A 63 8.36 -8.54 6.95
N LYS A 64 7.95 -9.21 8.02
CA LYS A 64 8.74 -9.40 9.24
C LYS A 64 9.82 -10.44 9.00
N SER A 65 11.05 -10.09 9.30
CA SER A 65 12.25 -10.92 9.19
C SER A 65 12.98 -10.91 10.52
N GLY A 66 12.76 -11.94 11.34
CA GLY A 66 13.26 -11.97 12.72
C GLY A 66 12.58 -10.90 13.59
N ASN A 67 13.37 -9.97 14.13
CA ASN A 67 12.88 -8.88 14.99
C ASN A 67 12.52 -7.61 14.22
N ASP A 68 12.95 -7.52 12.95
CA ASP A 68 12.82 -6.32 12.13
C ASP A 68 11.85 -6.57 10.96
N PHE A 69 11.53 -5.52 10.22
CA PHE A 69 10.70 -5.56 9.02
C PHE A 69 11.52 -5.18 7.79
N ILE A 70 11.44 -6.00 6.76
CA ILE A 70 11.89 -5.65 5.42
C ILE A 70 10.79 -4.84 4.76
N VAL A 71 11.12 -3.61 4.37
CA VAL A 71 10.16 -2.61 3.91
C VAL A 71 10.47 -2.23 2.47
N THR A 72 9.46 -2.27 1.61
CA THR A 72 9.51 -1.73 0.25
C THR A 72 8.65 -0.48 0.18
N PHE A 73 9.23 0.65 -0.20
CA PHE A 73 8.51 1.91 -0.37
C PHE A 73 8.51 2.34 -1.84
N LEU A 74 7.30 2.56 -2.37
CA LEU A 74 7.03 2.95 -3.75
C LEU A 74 6.43 4.36 -3.78
N THR A 75 7.14 5.31 -4.41
CA THR A 75 6.71 6.71 -4.49
C THR A 75 7.17 7.39 -5.78
N GLU A 76 6.50 8.47 -6.19
CA GLU A 76 7.01 9.35 -7.25
C GLU A 76 7.81 10.54 -6.73
N ASN A 77 7.91 10.69 -5.41
CA ASN A 77 8.68 11.75 -4.79
C ASN A 77 10.05 11.20 -4.39
N LEU A 78 11.11 11.72 -5.01
CA LEU A 78 12.46 11.39 -4.59
C LEU A 78 12.66 11.89 -3.16
N ASN A 79 12.97 10.97 -2.25
CA ASN A 79 13.29 11.31 -0.88
C ASN A 79 14.82 11.36 -0.70
N SER A 80 15.36 12.55 -0.44
CA SER A 80 16.79 12.79 -0.26
C SER A 80 17.33 12.36 1.11
N THR A 81 16.46 12.08 2.08
CA THR A 81 16.87 11.58 3.41
C THR A 81 16.96 10.06 3.46
N LEU A 82 16.43 9.37 2.43
CA LEU A 82 16.54 7.93 2.29
C LEU A 82 17.82 7.52 1.56
N PRO A 83 18.30 6.27 1.76
CA PRO A 83 19.33 5.68 0.92
C PRO A 83 18.95 5.77 -0.56
N LYS A 84 19.96 5.64 -1.44
CA LYS A 84 19.72 5.63 -2.88
C LYS A 84 18.65 4.57 -3.23
N PRO A 85 17.63 4.91 -4.04
CA PRO A 85 16.62 3.95 -4.43
C PRO A 85 17.26 2.75 -5.13
N ILE A 86 16.75 1.56 -4.83
CA ILE A 86 17.21 0.31 -5.44
C ILE A 86 16.80 0.21 -6.92
N CYS A 87 15.78 1.00 -7.31
CA CYS A 87 15.32 1.11 -8.67
C CYS A 87 14.76 2.51 -8.92
N GLU A 88 15.25 3.15 -9.97
CA GLU A 88 14.64 4.30 -10.61
C GLU A 88 13.96 3.82 -11.89
N TYR A 89 12.76 4.29 -12.15
CA TYR A 89 12.03 3.87 -13.34
C TYR A 89 11.32 5.06 -13.98
N GLU A 90 11.48 5.17 -15.29
CA GLU A 90 10.65 6.05 -16.11
C GLU A 90 9.34 5.35 -16.35
N VAL A 91 8.28 6.02 -15.91
CA VAL A 91 6.95 5.45 -15.79
C VAL A 91 6.11 5.96 -16.94
N GLU A 92 5.72 5.03 -17.81
CA GLU A 92 4.42 5.13 -18.46
C GLU A 92 3.36 4.79 -17.41
N LYS A 93 2.59 5.82 -17.03
CA LYS A 93 1.56 5.72 -16.01
C LYS A 93 0.26 5.37 -16.71
N ALA A 94 -0.19 4.13 -16.54
CA ALA A 94 -1.57 3.78 -16.82
C ALA A 94 -2.38 3.91 -15.52
N GLU A 95 -3.26 4.90 -15.47
CA GLU A 95 -4.28 4.95 -14.43
C GLU A 95 -5.34 3.89 -14.70
N THR A 96 -5.64 3.09 -13.69
CA THR A 96 -6.67 2.07 -13.76
C THR A 96 -7.51 2.05 -12.49
N SER A 97 -8.67 1.42 -12.58
CA SER A 97 -9.53 1.17 -11.43
C SER A 97 -10.05 -0.26 -11.45
N PHE A 98 -10.05 -0.91 -10.30
CA PHE A 98 -10.60 -2.24 -10.11
C PHE A 98 -11.89 -2.13 -9.30
N LYS A 99 -12.95 -2.82 -9.71
CA LYS A 99 -14.14 -2.92 -8.87
C LYS A 99 -13.81 -3.73 -7.62
N LEU A 100 -14.15 -3.20 -6.46
CA LEU A 100 -14.17 -4.00 -5.24
C LEU A 100 -15.41 -4.89 -5.25
N TYR A 101 -15.33 -6.01 -4.55
CA TYR A 101 -16.52 -6.84 -4.34
C TYR A 101 -17.55 -6.05 -3.52
N SER A 102 -18.83 -6.28 -3.79
CA SER A 102 -19.87 -5.77 -2.90
C SER A 102 -19.85 -6.58 -1.62
N LEU A 103 -19.72 -5.94 -0.45
CA LEU A 103 -19.79 -6.64 0.85
C LEU A 103 -21.19 -7.18 1.16
N LYS A 104 -22.19 -6.85 0.34
CA LYS A 104 -23.54 -7.44 0.38
C LYS A 104 -23.67 -8.72 -0.44
N ASP A 105 -22.68 -9.04 -1.27
CA ASP A 105 -22.71 -10.22 -2.12
C ASP A 105 -22.53 -11.48 -1.26
N LYS A 106 -23.55 -12.35 -1.28
CA LYS A 106 -23.59 -13.58 -0.50
C LYS A 106 -22.59 -14.65 -0.96
N SER A 107 -21.97 -14.47 -2.14
CA SER A 107 -20.94 -15.37 -2.65
C SER A 107 -19.58 -15.16 -1.98
N ILE A 108 -19.40 -14.05 -1.26
CA ILE A 108 -18.22 -13.77 -0.44
C ILE A 108 -18.61 -13.69 1.05
N ASN A 109 -17.67 -13.99 1.93
CA ASN A 109 -17.87 -13.91 3.38
C ASN A 109 -16.80 -13.02 4.02
N PRO A 110 -16.81 -11.70 3.74
CA PRO A 110 -15.84 -10.77 4.32
C PRO A 110 -16.04 -10.70 5.83
N LYS A 111 -14.94 -10.58 6.58
CA LYS A 111 -14.97 -10.45 8.05
C LYS A 111 -15.22 -9.01 8.53
N PHE A 112 -15.69 -8.13 7.64
CA PHE A 112 -15.89 -6.71 7.89
C PHE A 112 -17.11 -6.18 7.11
N GLU A 113 -17.76 -5.14 7.64
CA GLU A 113 -19.03 -4.63 7.10
C GLU A 113 -18.87 -3.49 6.09
N PHE A 114 -17.78 -2.72 6.19
CA PHE A 114 -17.52 -1.54 5.36
C PHE A 114 -16.05 -1.49 4.94
N TYR A 115 -15.80 -1.00 3.73
CA TYR A 115 -14.46 -0.55 3.33
C TYR A 115 -14.04 0.70 4.14
N PRO A 116 -12.75 1.08 4.13
CA PRO A 116 -12.24 2.29 4.79
C PRO A 116 -12.96 3.60 4.42
N THR A 117 -13.68 3.62 3.30
CA THR A 117 -14.54 4.73 2.87
C THR A 117 -15.89 4.80 3.59
N GLY A 118 -16.20 3.85 4.48
CA GLY A 118 -17.50 3.70 5.13
C GLY A 118 -18.61 3.17 4.22
N LYS A 119 -18.26 2.63 3.03
CA LYS A 119 -19.22 2.07 2.06
C LYS A 119 -19.00 0.56 1.89
N GLN A 120 -20.06 -0.11 1.44
CA GLN A 120 -20.06 -1.56 1.18
C GLN A 120 -19.68 -1.91 -0.27
N ASP A 121 -19.47 -0.90 -1.10
CA ASP A 121 -19.14 -0.98 -2.51
C ASP A 121 -18.08 0.10 -2.82
N GLY A 122 -17.33 -0.09 -3.90
CA GLY A 122 -16.38 0.92 -4.36
C GLY A 122 -15.46 0.42 -5.46
N LYS A 123 -14.45 1.23 -5.76
CA LYS A 123 -13.35 0.90 -6.68
C LYS A 123 -12.01 1.16 -6.01
N LEU A 124 -11.02 0.37 -6.38
CA LEU A 124 -9.63 0.58 -6.01
C LEU A 124 -8.92 1.29 -7.15
N LYS A 125 -8.46 2.51 -6.92
CA LYS A 125 -7.61 3.24 -7.86
C LYS A 125 -6.18 2.74 -7.72
N ALA A 126 -5.55 2.46 -8.85
CA ALA A 126 -4.16 2.02 -8.89
C ALA A 126 -3.44 2.62 -10.10
N TYR A 127 -2.12 2.72 -9.99
CA TYR A 127 -1.25 3.01 -11.12
C TYR A 127 -0.46 1.76 -11.47
N ILE A 128 -0.48 1.42 -12.76
CA ILE A 128 0.40 0.40 -13.31
C ILE A 128 1.66 1.10 -13.80
N TYR A 129 2.80 0.58 -13.36
CA TYR A 129 4.10 1.11 -13.72
C TYR A 129 4.77 0.15 -14.69
N LEU A 130 5.05 0.68 -15.88
CA LEU A 130 5.66 -0.03 -16.98
C LEU A 130 7.08 0.48 -17.19
N LYS A 131 7.99 -0.40 -17.62
CA LYS A 131 9.29 -0.05 -18.19
C LYS A 131 9.42 -0.75 -19.53
N ASN A 132 9.58 0.02 -20.61
CA ASN A 132 9.63 -0.51 -21.98
C ASN A 132 8.43 -1.44 -22.30
N GLY A 133 7.21 -1.04 -21.90
CA GLY A 133 5.99 -1.84 -22.07
C GLY A 133 5.84 -3.05 -21.13
N ILE A 134 6.82 -3.35 -20.28
CA ILE A 134 6.76 -4.47 -19.32
C ILE A 134 6.28 -3.96 -17.96
N MET A 135 5.25 -4.61 -17.40
CA MET A 135 4.76 -4.29 -16.06
C MET A 135 5.81 -4.63 -14.99
N LEU A 136 6.28 -3.60 -14.30
CA LEU A 136 7.19 -3.73 -13.17
C LEU A 136 6.42 -3.91 -11.87
N THR A 137 5.42 -3.06 -11.64
CA THR A 137 4.66 -3.06 -10.39
C THR A 137 3.31 -2.39 -10.58
N LEU A 138 2.39 -2.71 -9.69
CA LEU A 138 1.12 -2.02 -9.50
C LEU A 138 1.16 -1.34 -8.15
N ARG A 139 0.81 -0.05 -8.10
CA ARG A 139 0.70 0.70 -6.85
C ARG A 139 -0.74 1.05 -6.53
N LEU A 140 -1.17 0.71 -5.33
CA LEU A 140 -2.46 1.13 -4.80
C LEU A 140 -2.43 2.62 -4.44
N ARG A 141 -3.56 3.31 -4.62
CA ARG A 141 -3.65 4.77 -4.42
C ARG A 141 -4.68 5.13 -3.38
N SER A 142 -5.90 4.69 -3.62
CA SER A 142 -7.06 5.11 -2.85
C SER A 142 -8.20 4.15 -3.16
N ILE A 143 -9.08 4.00 -2.16
CA ILE A 143 -10.39 3.41 -2.37
C ILE A 143 -11.34 4.57 -2.68
N ILE A 144 -12.05 4.49 -3.79
CA ILE A 144 -12.96 5.52 -4.31
C ILE A 144 -14.37 4.95 -4.47
N LEU A 145 -15.37 5.82 -4.56
CA LEU A 145 -16.78 5.46 -4.75
C LEU A 145 -17.15 5.34 -6.24
#